data_AF-A0A8T5MPH4-F1
#
_entry.id   AF-A0A8T5MPH4-F1
#
_cell.length_a   1.000
_cell.length_b   1.000
_cell.length_c   1.000
_cell.angle_alpha   90.00
_cell.angle_beta   90.00
_cell.angle_gamma   90.00
#
_symmetry.space_group_name_H-M   'P 1'
#
loop_
_entity.id
_entity.type
_entity.pdbx_description
1 polymer ?
#
loop_
_entity_poly.entity_id
_entity_poly.type
_entity_poly.pdbx_seq_one_letter_code
_entity_poly.pdbx_strand_id
1 'polypeptide(L)'
;MFEGISEEIRLKILLKVVRNLIINSKNTEIFRLSQILEENTTKSPDLNPPSKEELKEKIKQEVKEKLKKPAEKFEEKKLNEESFEPKNQMVRRGVPKRREIPPQKPRVLRIPKISLPRHLNEIRPVPSERVSVELGKLDPFVRDPNVLTIETEGENEPLYVTGSFGRKPINVKLSKTEIEEVINRFSEKSKIPKNLGLFKVAVGKLLLTAMISDSVSPRFVLEKIRSQSPPQNFR
;
A
#
# COMPACT_ATOMS: atom_id res chain seq x y z
N MET A 1 -16.19 -24.43 14.73
CA MET A 1 -15.74 -24.81 16.10
C MET A 1 -16.82 -24.68 17.19
N PHE A 2 -18.08 -24.30 16.90
CA PHE A 2 -19.14 -24.27 17.94
C PHE A 2 -20.51 -24.78 17.46
N GLU A 3 -20.58 -25.57 16.40
CA GLU A 3 -21.85 -26.17 15.95
C GLU A 3 -22.29 -27.24 16.96
N GLY A 4 -23.38 -26.98 17.71
CA GLY A 4 -23.92 -27.89 18.73
C GLY A 4 -24.14 -27.29 20.13
N ILE A 5 -23.64 -26.08 20.42
CA ILE A 5 -23.84 -25.42 21.72
C ILE A 5 -25.10 -24.54 21.69
N SER A 6 -26.01 -24.72 22.65
CA SER A 6 -27.21 -23.89 22.86
C SER A 6 -26.86 -22.40 22.89
N GLU A 7 -27.70 -21.57 22.26
CA GLU A 7 -27.46 -20.12 22.11
C GLU A 7 -27.24 -19.43 23.46
N GLU A 8 -27.94 -19.84 24.51
CA GLU A 8 -27.79 -19.28 25.85
C GLU A 8 -26.38 -19.46 26.43
N ILE A 9 -25.77 -20.62 26.14
CA ILE A 9 -24.42 -20.94 26.61
C ILE A 9 -23.41 -20.12 25.81
N ARG A 10 -23.62 -19.97 24.50
CA ARG A 10 -22.77 -19.10 23.66
C ARG A 10 -22.82 -17.65 24.14
N LEU A 11 -24.01 -17.15 24.49
CA LEU A 11 -24.21 -15.79 24.99
C LEU A 11 -23.51 -15.59 26.36
N LYS A 12 -23.62 -16.56 27.26
CA LYS A 12 -22.90 -16.54 28.56
C LYS A 12 -21.38 -16.57 28.40
N ILE A 13 -20.87 -17.40 27.48
CA ILE A 13 -19.43 -17.48 27.20
C ILE A 13 -18.94 -16.16 26.60
N LEU A 14 -19.67 -15.61 25.63
CA LEU A 14 -19.35 -14.34 24.99
C LEU A 14 -19.31 -13.21 26.01
N LEU A 15 -20.33 -13.10 26.87
CA LEU A 15 -20.38 -12.11 27.95
C LEU A 15 -19.19 -12.24 28.91
N LYS A 16 -18.78 -13.47 29.24
CA LYS A 16 -17.63 -13.72 30.12
C LYS A 16 -16.31 -13.33 29.47
N VAL A 17 -16.14 -13.61 28.17
CA VAL A 17 -14.96 -13.21 27.40
C VAL A 17 -14.88 -11.69 27.26
N VAL A 18 -16.00 -11.03 26.94
CA VAL A 18 -16.07 -9.57 26.84
C VAL A 18 -15.75 -8.90 28.17
N ARG A 19 -16.32 -9.38 29.29
CA ARG A 19 -15.99 -8.88 30.63
C ARG A 19 -14.51 -9.03 30.96
N ASN A 20 -13.91 -10.18 30.65
CA ASN A 20 -12.47 -10.39 30.85
C ASN A 20 -11.60 -9.51 29.95
N LEU A 21 -12.03 -9.22 28.72
CA LEU A 21 -11.33 -8.28 27.84
C LEU A 21 -11.34 -6.87 28.43
N ILE A 22 -12.49 -6.42 28.93
CA ILE A 22 -12.66 -5.09 29.53
C ILE A 22 -11.83 -4.94 30.81
N ILE A 23 -11.79 -5.98 31.64
CA ILE A 23 -11.00 -5.96 32.89
C ILE A 23 -9.50 -5.94 32.60
N ASN A 24 -9.05 -6.68 31.57
CA ASN A 24 -7.62 -6.81 31.24
C ASN A 24 -7.11 -5.75 30.26
N SER A 25 -7.99 -4.99 29.60
CA SER A 25 -7.62 -3.87 28.76
C SER A 25 -7.25 -2.66 29.63
N LYS A 26 -5.96 -2.52 29.93
CA LYS A 26 -5.38 -1.41 30.71
C LYS A 26 -5.44 -0.03 30.01
N ASN A 27 -6.14 0.11 28.88
CA ASN A 27 -6.24 1.36 28.13
C ASN A 27 -7.60 2.02 28.32
N THR A 28 -7.55 3.28 28.70
CA THR A 28 -8.63 4.22 29.03
C THR A 28 -9.65 4.49 27.91
N GLU A 29 -9.55 3.81 26.77
CA GLU A 29 -10.42 4.03 25.60
C GLU A 29 -11.77 3.29 25.68
N ILE A 30 -11.90 2.25 26.50
CA ILE A 30 -13.18 1.54 26.66
C ILE A 30 -14.21 2.36 27.44
N PHE A 31 -13.76 3.18 28.39
CA PHE A 31 -14.64 4.13 29.08
C PHE A 31 -15.13 5.26 28.16
N ARG A 32 -14.42 5.54 27.05
CA ARG A 32 -14.93 6.47 26.02
C ARG A 32 -16.05 5.85 25.21
N LEU A 33 -16.04 4.54 24.97
CA LEU A 33 -17.10 3.86 24.22
C LEU A 33 -18.43 3.83 24.97
N SER A 34 -18.42 3.62 26.30
CA SER A 34 -19.63 3.73 27.11
C SER A 34 -20.17 5.16 27.11
N GLN A 35 -19.28 6.16 27.20
CA GLN A 35 -19.65 7.57 27.16
C GLN A 35 -20.23 7.98 25.80
N ILE A 36 -19.64 7.51 24.69
CA ILE A 36 -20.14 7.74 23.32
C ILE A 36 -21.51 7.05 23.11
N LEU A 37 -21.72 5.87 23.68
CA LEU A 37 -23.01 5.18 23.61
C LEU A 37 -24.09 5.94 24.40
N GLU A 38 -23.78 6.40 25.61
CA GLU A 38 -24.70 7.21 26.43
C GLU A 38 -25.03 8.56 25.76
N GLU A 39 -24.04 9.22 25.15
CA GLU A 39 -24.19 10.50 24.45
C GLU A 39 -25.03 10.39 23.15
N ASN A 40 -25.06 9.20 22.54
CA ASN A 40 -25.92 8.91 21.39
C ASN A 40 -27.32 8.41 21.80
N THR A 41 -27.47 7.78 22.97
CA THR A 41 -28.79 7.34 23.46
C THR A 41 -29.60 8.45 24.13
N THR A 42 -28.94 9.46 24.70
CA THR A 42 -29.62 10.65 25.26
C THR A 42 -30.07 11.65 24.18
N LYS A 43 -29.67 11.41 22.92
CA LYS A 43 -30.16 12.11 21.74
C LYS A 43 -30.97 11.18 20.87
N SER A 44 -32.21 10.93 21.26
CA SER A 44 -33.24 10.41 20.36
C SER A 44 -34.44 11.34 20.38
N PRO A 45 -35.28 11.39 19.33
CA PRO A 45 -34.98 11.33 17.90
C PRO A 45 -35.79 12.41 17.14
N ASP A 46 -35.16 13.33 16.41
CA ASP A 46 -35.92 14.12 15.43
C ASP A 46 -36.20 13.25 14.20
N LEU A 47 -37.42 12.70 14.21
CA LEU A 47 -38.13 12.13 13.08
C LEU A 47 -38.25 13.23 12.01
N ASN A 48 -37.28 13.32 11.10
CA ASN A 48 -37.42 13.58 9.67
C ASN A 48 -36.04 13.87 9.06
N PRO A 49 -35.56 13.08 8.08
CA PRO A 49 -34.38 13.48 7.31
C PRO A 49 -34.69 14.78 6.54
N PRO A 50 -33.85 15.84 6.62
CA PRO A 50 -34.09 17.07 5.90
C PRO A 50 -34.11 16.79 4.40
N SER A 51 -35.09 17.37 3.70
CA SER A 51 -35.28 17.17 2.27
C SER A 51 -34.03 17.64 1.50
N LYS A 52 -33.73 17.00 0.35
CA LYS A 52 -32.59 17.36 -0.51
C LYS A 52 -32.57 18.84 -0.93
N GLU A 53 -33.70 19.53 -0.83
CA GLU A 53 -33.86 20.94 -1.20
C GLU A 53 -33.34 21.86 -0.09
N GLU A 54 -33.62 21.56 1.18
CA GLU A 54 -33.11 22.32 2.34
C GLU A 54 -31.58 22.24 2.45
N LEU A 55 -30.99 21.09 2.13
CA LEU A 55 -29.54 20.91 2.09
C LEU A 55 -28.89 21.72 0.95
N LYS A 56 -29.53 21.80 -0.21
CA LYS A 56 -29.04 22.61 -1.34
C LYS A 56 -29.12 24.10 -1.02
N GLU A 57 -30.16 24.56 -0.34
CA GLU A 57 -30.27 25.95 0.07
C GLU A 57 -29.24 26.34 1.12
N LYS A 58 -29.00 25.48 2.12
CA LYS A 58 -27.93 25.71 3.12
C LYS A 58 -26.55 25.79 2.46
N ILE A 59 -26.24 24.89 1.54
CA ILE A 59 -24.97 24.93 0.79
C ILE A 59 -24.87 26.19 -0.08
N LYS A 60 -25.96 26.60 -0.74
CA LYS A 60 -25.99 27.80 -1.59
C LYS A 60 -25.83 29.09 -0.76
N GLN A 61 -26.39 29.13 0.45
CA GLN A 61 -26.23 30.26 1.38
C GLN A 61 -24.78 30.33 1.90
N GLU A 62 -24.20 29.20 2.31
CA GLU A 62 -22.83 29.15 2.84
C GLU A 62 -21.77 29.51 1.77
N VAL A 63 -21.97 29.09 0.52
CA VAL A 63 -21.11 29.47 -0.61
C VAL A 63 -21.24 30.96 -0.92
N LYS A 64 -22.46 31.53 -0.86
CA LYS A 64 -22.70 32.96 -1.11
C LYS A 64 -22.12 33.84 0.00
N GLU A 65 -22.04 33.33 1.22
CA GLU A 65 -21.43 34.02 2.36
C GLU A 65 -19.89 34.01 2.27
N LYS A 66 -19.29 32.88 1.87
CA LYS A 66 -17.83 32.78 1.63
C LYS A 66 -17.36 33.58 0.42
N LEU A 67 -18.21 33.79 -0.58
CA LEU A 67 -17.91 34.64 -1.76
C LEU A 67 -18.09 36.15 -1.51
N LYS A 68 -18.77 36.56 -0.43
CA LYS A 68 -18.98 37.97 -0.07
C LYS A 68 -17.90 38.58 0.83
N LYS A 69 -16.94 37.78 1.31
CA LYS A 69 -15.79 38.35 2.02
C LYS A 69 -14.91 39.10 1.00
N PRO A 70 -14.67 40.41 1.18
CA PRO A 70 -13.81 41.15 0.27
C PRO A 70 -12.40 40.58 0.34
N ALA A 71 -11.80 40.35 -0.84
CA ALA A 71 -10.40 40.00 -0.97
C ALA A 71 -9.55 41.02 -0.19
N GLU A 72 -8.82 40.54 0.81
CA GLU A 72 -7.72 41.30 1.40
C GLU A 72 -6.76 41.65 0.26
N LYS A 73 -6.70 42.95 -0.04
CA LYS A 73 -5.80 43.53 -1.02
C LYS A 73 -4.37 43.21 -0.60
N PHE A 74 -3.68 42.37 -1.38
CA PHE A 74 -2.23 42.44 -1.44
C PHE A 74 -1.87 43.82 -2.00
N GLU A 75 -1.24 44.66 -1.18
CA GLU A 75 -0.70 45.94 -1.63
C GLU A 75 0.43 45.69 -2.63
N GLU A 76 0.12 45.78 -3.92
CA GLU A 76 1.12 46.04 -4.96
C GLU A 76 1.63 47.48 -4.77
N LYS A 77 2.73 47.62 -4.04
CA LYS A 77 3.51 48.86 -4.05
C LYS A 77 4.06 49.07 -5.46
N LYS A 78 3.44 50.01 -6.17
CA LYS A 78 3.92 50.57 -7.43
C LYS A 78 5.36 51.07 -7.24
N LEU A 79 6.29 50.45 -7.95
CA LEU A 79 7.61 51.00 -8.21
C LEU A 79 7.42 52.24 -9.09
N ASN A 80 7.65 53.42 -8.52
CA ASN A 80 7.89 54.62 -9.31
C ASN A 80 9.22 54.45 -10.03
N GLU A 81 9.18 54.62 -11.35
CA GLU A 81 10.34 54.88 -12.19
C GLU A 81 10.89 56.27 -11.83
N GLU A 82 11.81 56.33 -10.88
CA GLU A 82 12.81 57.39 -10.84
C GLU A 82 14.18 56.73 -10.92
N SER A 83 14.83 56.95 -12.07
CA SER A 83 16.17 56.50 -12.38
C SER A 83 17.17 57.04 -11.36
N PHE A 84 17.58 56.19 -10.42
CA PHE A 84 18.80 56.37 -9.64
C PHE A 84 19.89 55.49 -10.24
N GLU A 85 20.85 56.10 -10.93
CA GLU A 85 22.08 55.40 -11.32
C GLU A 85 23.00 55.28 -10.08
N PRO A 86 23.29 54.06 -9.58
CA PRO A 86 24.28 53.91 -8.52
C PRO A 86 25.69 54.02 -9.13
N LYS A 87 26.39 55.12 -8.83
CA LYS A 87 27.85 55.20 -9.03
C LYS A 87 28.54 54.18 -8.12
N ASN A 88 28.75 52.97 -8.63
CA ASN A 88 29.52 51.93 -7.96
C ASN A 88 31.02 52.24 -8.06
N GLN A 89 31.56 52.91 -7.03
CA GLN A 89 32.99 52.95 -6.78
C GLN A 89 33.40 51.58 -6.19
N MET A 90 33.88 50.68 -7.05
CA MET A 90 34.37 49.36 -6.65
C MET A 90 35.70 49.47 -5.89
N VAL A 91 35.67 49.45 -4.56
CA VAL A 91 36.84 49.03 -3.78
C VAL A 91 36.75 47.52 -3.59
N ARG A 92 37.52 46.77 -4.39
CA ARG A 92 37.66 45.31 -4.28
C ARG A 92 38.43 44.96 -3.00
N ARG A 93 37.73 44.83 -1.87
CA ARG A 93 38.27 44.07 -0.73
C ARG A 93 37.95 42.59 -0.97
N GLY A 94 38.99 41.81 -1.27
CA GLY A 94 38.87 40.37 -1.48
C GLY A 94 38.37 39.68 -0.21
N VAL A 95 37.14 39.18 -0.25
CA VAL A 95 36.61 38.28 0.77
C VAL A 95 37.27 36.91 0.57
N PRO A 96 37.90 36.30 1.59
CA PRO A 96 38.48 34.97 1.44
C PRO A 96 37.36 33.97 1.13
N LYS A 97 37.51 33.22 0.02
CA LYS A 97 36.58 32.14 -0.35
C LYS A 97 36.51 31.14 0.80
N ARG A 98 35.37 31.09 1.48
CA ARG A 98 35.04 30.05 2.45
C ARG A 98 35.13 28.71 1.71
N ARG A 99 36.04 27.83 2.13
CA ARG A 99 36.13 26.46 1.59
C ARG A 99 34.77 25.79 1.84
N GLU A 100 34.02 25.57 0.76
CA GLU A 100 32.77 24.81 0.81
C GLU A 100 33.12 23.38 1.24
N ILE A 101 32.69 23.00 2.44
CA ILE A 101 32.78 21.62 2.89
C ILE A 101 31.84 20.83 1.96
N PRO A 102 32.33 19.82 1.22
CA PRO A 102 31.47 19.07 0.32
C PRO A 102 30.30 18.48 1.14
N PRO A 103 29.06 18.53 0.62
CA PRO A 103 27.90 18.03 1.34
C PRO A 103 28.13 16.56 1.67
N GLN A 104 28.24 16.25 2.97
CA GLN A 104 28.37 14.87 3.42
C GLN A 104 27.10 14.14 2.99
N LYS A 105 27.25 13.10 2.17
CA LYS A 105 26.13 12.24 1.76
C LYS A 105 25.41 11.76 3.02
N PRO A 106 24.07 11.83 3.08
CA PRO A 106 23.34 11.37 4.26
C PRO A 106 23.71 9.91 4.54
N ARG A 107 24.19 9.65 5.76
CA ARG A 107 24.46 8.28 6.21
C ARG A 107 23.12 7.57 6.35
N VAL A 108 22.71 6.85 5.32
CA VAL A 108 21.49 6.04 5.36
C VAL A 108 21.75 4.87 6.30
N LEU A 109 20.92 4.74 7.35
CA LEU A 109 20.91 3.58 8.23
C LEU A 109 20.56 2.34 7.38
N ARG A 110 21.55 1.47 7.14
CA ARG A 110 21.34 0.22 6.40
C ARG A 110 20.92 -0.86 7.38
N ILE A 111 19.63 -1.17 7.42
CA ILE A 111 19.13 -2.32 8.16
C ILE A 111 19.64 -3.59 7.45
N PRO A 112 20.33 -4.50 8.16
CA PRO A 112 20.77 -5.76 7.57
C PRO A 112 19.56 -6.59 7.17
N LYS A 113 19.60 -7.19 5.97
CA LYS A 113 18.55 -8.10 5.51
C LYS A 113 18.62 -9.38 6.33
N ILE A 114 17.53 -9.71 7.02
CA ILE A 114 17.40 -10.97 7.76
C ILE A 114 17.43 -12.10 6.73
N SER A 115 18.40 -13.01 6.87
CA SER A 115 18.49 -14.21 6.03
C SER A 115 18.09 -15.43 6.85
N LEU A 116 17.49 -16.42 6.18
CA LEU A 116 17.17 -17.69 6.82
C LEU A 116 18.46 -18.36 7.33
N PRO A 117 18.46 -18.90 8.56
CA PRO A 117 19.56 -19.72 9.06
C PRO A 117 19.93 -20.84 8.08
N ARG A 118 21.22 -21.20 8.01
CA ARG A 118 21.72 -22.19 7.03
C ARG A 118 21.01 -23.55 7.10
N HIS A 119 20.60 -23.97 8.30
CA HIS A 119 19.88 -25.23 8.51
C HIS A 119 18.41 -25.19 8.03
N LEU A 120 17.84 -24.01 7.77
CA LEU A 120 16.49 -23.84 7.21
C LEU A 120 16.51 -23.58 5.70
N ASN A 121 17.67 -23.73 5.03
CA ASN A 121 17.76 -23.53 3.59
C ASN A 121 16.93 -24.55 2.81
N GLU A 122 16.67 -25.73 3.37
CA GLU A 122 15.83 -26.79 2.79
C GLU A 122 14.36 -26.37 2.65
N ILE A 123 13.91 -25.39 3.43
CA ILE A 123 12.54 -24.85 3.38
C ILE A 123 12.36 -23.93 2.17
N ARG A 124 13.46 -23.50 1.52
CA ARG A 124 13.35 -22.63 0.34
C ARG A 124 12.77 -23.41 -0.84
N PRO A 125 11.86 -22.82 -1.62
CA PRO A 125 11.32 -23.47 -2.80
C PRO A 125 12.44 -23.75 -3.79
N VAL A 126 12.66 -25.03 -4.11
CA VAL A 126 13.62 -25.46 -5.12
C VAL A 126 12.93 -25.47 -6.49
N PRO A 127 13.50 -24.83 -7.51
CA PRO A 127 12.88 -24.77 -8.83
C PRO A 127 12.74 -26.17 -9.41
N SER A 128 11.51 -26.60 -9.67
CA SER A 128 11.20 -27.90 -10.28
C SER A 128 10.91 -27.72 -11.76
N GLU A 129 11.58 -28.48 -12.63
CA GLU A 129 11.42 -28.35 -14.09
C GLU A 129 10.17 -29.04 -14.63
N ARG A 130 9.63 -30.01 -13.87
CA ARG A 130 8.52 -30.87 -14.31
C ARG A 130 7.14 -30.20 -14.25
N VAL A 131 7.04 -29.06 -13.57
CA VAL A 131 5.75 -28.41 -13.30
C VAL A 131 5.73 -27.04 -13.95
N SER A 132 4.94 -26.91 -15.02
CA SER A 132 4.64 -25.63 -15.67
C SER A 132 3.19 -25.22 -15.42
N VAL A 133 2.95 -23.92 -15.35
CA VAL A 133 1.61 -23.32 -15.24
C VAL A 133 1.36 -22.48 -16.48
N GLU A 134 0.22 -22.70 -17.12
CA GLU A 134 -0.24 -21.90 -18.25
C GLU A 134 -0.99 -20.67 -17.71
N LEU A 135 -0.51 -19.48 -18.07
CA LEU A 135 -0.98 -18.19 -17.57
C LEU A 135 -1.58 -17.32 -18.69
N GLY A 136 -1.82 -17.91 -19.87
CA GLY A 136 -2.54 -17.26 -20.97
C GLY A 136 -1.79 -16.04 -21.48
N LYS A 137 -2.35 -14.83 -21.28
CA LYS A 137 -1.74 -13.56 -21.70
C LYS A 137 -0.33 -13.32 -21.15
N LEU A 138 0.02 -13.97 -20.03
CA LEU A 138 1.32 -13.82 -19.38
C LEU A 138 2.39 -14.80 -19.88
N ASP A 139 1.99 -15.83 -20.63
CA ASP A 139 2.89 -16.89 -21.10
C ASP A 139 4.10 -16.38 -21.90
N PRO A 140 3.97 -15.37 -22.80
CA PRO A 140 5.12 -14.84 -23.53
C PRO A 140 6.21 -14.30 -22.59
N PHE A 141 5.81 -13.60 -21.52
CA PHE A 141 6.73 -13.00 -20.55
C PHE A 141 7.33 -14.05 -19.60
N VAL A 142 6.57 -15.10 -19.31
CA VAL A 142 7.04 -16.21 -18.48
C VAL A 142 8.07 -17.06 -19.23
N ARG A 143 7.93 -17.22 -20.55
CA ARG A 143 8.88 -17.94 -21.39
C ARG A 143 10.16 -17.14 -21.67
N ASP A 144 10.09 -15.80 -21.72
CA ASP A 144 11.26 -14.96 -21.98
C ASP A 144 12.29 -15.01 -20.82
N PRO A 145 13.52 -15.52 -21.02
CA PRO A 145 14.52 -15.62 -19.96
C PRO A 145 15.01 -14.25 -19.43
N ASN A 146 14.85 -13.17 -20.20
CA ASN A 146 15.28 -11.84 -19.79
C ASN A 146 14.32 -11.20 -18.78
N VAL A 147 13.07 -11.69 -18.73
CA VAL A 147 12.06 -11.26 -17.77
C VAL A 147 12.26 -11.99 -16.45
N LEU A 148 12.41 -11.23 -15.38
CA LEU A 148 12.61 -11.71 -14.01
C LEU A 148 11.33 -11.68 -13.19
N THR A 149 10.61 -10.57 -13.29
CA THR A 149 9.47 -10.28 -12.43
C THR A 149 8.36 -9.66 -13.26
N ILE A 150 7.13 -10.07 -13.00
CA ILE A 150 5.91 -9.53 -13.59
C ILE A 150 5.05 -9.01 -12.45
N GLU A 151 4.63 -7.76 -12.51
CA GLU A 151 3.86 -7.07 -11.47
C GLU A 151 2.60 -6.45 -12.07
N THR A 152 1.49 -6.60 -11.35
CA THR A 152 0.22 -5.90 -11.61
C THR A 152 -0.11 -4.97 -10.45
N GLU A 153 -0.34 -3.70 -10.75
CA GLU A 153 -0.77 -2.70 -9.76
C GLU A 153 -2.30 -2.71 -9.53
N GLY A 154 -3.08 -3.40 -10.37
CA GLY A 154 -4.53 -3.50 -10.21
C GLY A 154 -5.24 -4.08 -11.43
N GLU A 155 -6.57 -4.04 -11.39
CA GLU A 155 -7.40 -4.44 -12.53
C GLU A 155 -7.34 -3.40 -13.66
N ASN A 156 -7.29 -3.86 -14.91
CA ASN A 156 -7.21 -3.04 -16.12
C ASN A 156 -6.01 -2.07 -16.19
N GLU A 157 -5.07 -2.18 -15.27
CA GLU A 157 -3.82 -1.42 -15.26
C GLU A 157 -2.76 -2.08 -16.14
N PRO A 158 -1.78 -1.31 -16.65
CA PRO A 158 -0.68 -1.88 -17.42
C PRO A 158 0.20 -2.78 -16.55
N LEU A 159 0.60 -3.92 -17.11
CA LEU A 159 1.57 -4.82 -16.49
C LEU A 159 2.96 -4.20 -16.45
N TYR A 160 3.67 -4.36 -15.35
CA TYR A 160 5.07 -4.00 -15.23
C TYR A 160 5.94 -5.24 -15.29
N VAL A 161 6.92 -5.21 -16.19
CA VAL A 161 7.91 -6.28 -16.31
C VAL A 161 9.27 -5.74 -15.92
N THR A 162 9.93 -6.45 -15.02
CA THR A 162 11.30 -6.18 -14.61
C THR A 162 12.20 -7.30 -15.11
N GLY A 163 13.33 -6.93 -15.67
CA GLY A 163 14.30 -7.86 -16.23
C GLY A 163 15.69 -7.24 -16.33
N SER A 164 16.52 -7.77 -17.23
CA SER A 164 17.84 -7.20 -17.53
C SER A 164 17.76 -5.75 -18.05
N PHE A 165 16.62 -5.36 -18.63
CA PHE A 165 16.35 -4.05 -19.20
C PHE A 165 15.68 -3.06 -18.23
N GLY A 166 15.63 -3.37 -16.93
CA GLY A 166 14.94 -2.56 -15.91
C GLY A 166 13.44 -2.80 -15.85
N ARG A 167 12.71 -1.94 -15.13
CA ARG A 167 11.23 -1.96 -15.01
C ARG A 167 10.62 -1.25 -16.21
N LYS A 168 9.81 -1.94 -17.00
CA LYS A 168 9.11 -1.38 -18.17
C LYS A 168 7.59 -1.67 -18.09
N PRO A 169 6.74 -0.68 -18.36
CA PRO A 169 5.31 -0.90 -18.52
C PRO A 169 5.01 -1.58 -19.85
N ILE A 170 4.01 -2.45 -19.86
CA ILE A 170 3.53 -3.20 -21.01
C ILE A 170 2.04 -2.91 -21.21
N ASN A 171 1.62 -2.75 -22.46
CA ASN A 171 0.23 -2.50 -22.85
C ASN A 171 -0.71 -3.72 -22.73
N VAL A 172 -0.33 -4.73 -21.94
CA VAL A 172 -1.21 -5.86 -21.63
C VAL A 172 -1.95 -5.52 -20.35
N LYS A 173 -3.27 -5.53 -20.42
CA LYS A 173 -4.19 -5.28 -19.30
C LYS A 173 -4.86 -6.57 -18.91
N LEU A 174 -4.96 -6.81 -17.60
CA LEU A 174 -5.65 -7.97 -17.04
C LEU A 174 -6.93 -7.51 -16.35
N SER A 175 -8.03 -8.22 -16.62
CA SER A 175 -9.28 -8.03 -15.89
C SER A 175 -9.22 -8.70 -14.52
N LYS A 176 -10.12 -8.33 -13.61
CA LYS A 176 -10.23 -8.94 -12.27
C LYS A 176 -10.36 -10.46 -12.33
N THR A 177 -11.18 -10.97 -13.25
CA THR A 177 -11.40 -12.40 -13.44
C THR A 177 -10.14 -13.12 -13.91
N GLU A 178 -9.37 -12.52 -14.81
CA GLU A 178 -8.09 -13.09 -15.28
C GLU A 178 -7.05 -13.16 -14.16
N ILE A 179 -7.01 -12.14 -13.29
CA ILE A 179 -6.11 -12.14 -12.12
C ILE A 179 -6.52 -13.24 -11.14
N GLU A 180 -7.81 -13.37 -10.86
CA GLU A 180 -8.34 -14.43 -10.01
C GLU A 180 -8.11 -15.83 -10.59
N GLU A 181 -8.27 -16.00 -11.91
CA GLU A 181 -7.94 -17.25 -12.61
C GLU A 181 -6.47 -17.63 -12.43
N VAL A 182 -5.55 -16.68 -12.58
CA VAL A 182 -4.12 -16.92 -12.34
C VAL A 182 -3.91 -17.43 -10.91
N ILE A 183 -4.45 -16.73 -9.91
CA ILE A 183 -4.33 -17.11 -8.50
C ILE A 183 -4.94 -18.51 -8.26
N ASN A 184 -6.10 -18.81 -8.85
CA ASN A 184 -6.76 -20.11 -8.73
C ASN A 184 -5.91 -21.23 -9.34
N ARG A 185 -5.33 -21.03 -10.53
CA ARG A 185 -4.43 -22.02 -11.15
C ARG A 185 -3.21 -22.32 -10.26
N PHE A 186 -2.66 -21.29 -9.61
CA PHE A 186 -1.58 -21.49 -8.64
C PHE A 186 -2.04 -22.23 -7.38
N SER A 187 -3.25 -21.94 -6.88
CA SER A 187 -3.85 -22.63 -5.73
C SER A 187 -4.08 -24.12 -6.02
N GLU A 188 -4.65 -24.45 -7.18
CA GLU A 188 -4.88 -25.83 -7.62
C GLU A 188 -3.58 -26.61 -7.81
N LYS A 189 -2.58 -26.02 -8.47
CA LYS A 189 -1.29 -26.69 -8.75
C LYS A 189 -0.45 -26.91 -7.50
N SER A 190 -0.50 -25.96 -6.56
CA SER A 190 0.24 -26.05 -5.29
C SER A 190 -0.50 -26.83 -4.21
N LYS A 191 -1.81 -27.04 -4.38
CA LYS A 191 -2.72 -27.56 -3.34
C LYS A 191 -2.77 -26.67 -2.09
N ILE A 192 -2.44 -25.38 -2.21
CA ILE A 192 -2.54 -24.41 -1.12
C ILE A 192 -3.82 -23.60 -1.30
N PRO A 193 -4.74 -23.56 -0.32
CA PRO A 193 -5.99 -22.81 -0.44
C PRO A 193 -5.73 -21.30 -0.46
N LYS A 194 -6.52 -20.58 -1.26
CA LYS A 194 -6.52 -19.11 -1.29
C LYS A 194 -7.18 -18.56 -0.03
N ASN A 195 -6.41 -17.88 0.81
CA ASN A 195 -6.91 -17.16 1.98
C ASN A 195 -6.91 -15.66 1.71
N LEU A 196 -7.81 -14.93 2.37
CA LEU A 196 -7.87 -13.47 2.30
C LEU A 196 -6.58 -12.88 2.91
N GLY A 197 -5.98 -11.91 2.23
CA GLY A 197 -4.70 -11.30 2.58
C GLY A 197 -3.57 -11.70 1.63
N LEU A 198 -2.40 -12.00 2.20
CA LEU A 198 -1.19 -12.28 1.43
C LEU A 198 -1.08 -13.77 1.10
N PHE A 199 -1.10 -14.09 -0.19
CA PHE A 199 -0.96 -15.43 -0.71
C PHE A 199 0.40 -15.60 -1.37
N LYS A 200 1.28 -16.41 -0.78
CA LYS A 200 2.61 -16.71 -1.32
C LYS A 200 2.72 -18.18 -1.66
N VAL A 201 3.09 -18.48 -2.89
CA VAL A 201 3.15 -19.85 -3.40
C VAL A 201 4.23 -20.00 -4.46
N ALA A 202 4.94 -21.12 -4.44
CA ALA A 202 5.90 -21.47 -5.47
C ALA A 202 5.38 -22.67 -6.27
N VAL A 203 5.39 -22.55 -7.61
CA VAL A 203 5.06 -23.64 -8.52
C VAL A 203 6.11 -23.70 -9.62
N GLY A 204 6.81 -24.84 -9.72
CA GLY A 204 7.86 -25.03 -10.71
C GLY A 204 9.02 -24.05 -10.52
N LYS A 205 9.22 -23.16 -11.48
CA LYS A 205 10.25 -22.09 -11.46
C LYS A 205 9.67 -20.71 -11.12
N LEU A 206 8.41 -20.64 -10.70
CA LEU A 206 7.70 -19.39 -10.47
C LEU A 206 7.30 -19.26 -9.00
N LEU A 207 7.50 -18.06 -8.45
CA LEU A 207 7.03 -17.65 -7.14
C LEU A 207 5.96 -16.57 -7.32
N LEU A 208 4.73 -16.89 -6.94
CA LEU A 208 3.61 -15.96 -6.93
C LEU A 208 3.48 -15.37 -5.52
N THR A 209 3.43 -14.04 -5.45
CA THR A 209 2.98 -13.29 -4.28
C THR A 209 1.76 -12.47 -4.67
N ALA A 210 0.58 -12.88 -4.23
CA ALA A 210 -0.67 -12.19 -4.49
C ALA A 210 -1.25 -11.57 -3.22
N MET A 211 -1.95 -10.46 -3.38
CA MET A 211 -2.76 -9.83 -2.35
C MET A 211 -4.22 -9.98 -2.75
N ILE A 212 -4.95 -10.76 -1.96
CA ILE A 212 -6.36 -11.09 -2.14
C ILE A 212 -7.15 -10.27 -1.12
N SER A 213 -7.99 -9.36 -1.58
CA SER A 213 -8.83 -8.52 -0.73
C SER A 213 -10.18 -8.31 -1.38
N ASP A 214 -11.23 -8.22 -0.57
CA ASP A 214 -12.58 -7.90 -1.04
C ASP A 214 -12.75 -6.39 -1.32
N SER A 215 -11.95 -5.56 -0.64
CA SER A 215 -12.05 -4.09 -0.70
C SER A 215 -11.06 -3.44 -1.68
N VAL A 216 -9.99 -4.14 -2.04
CA VAL A 216 -8.93 -3.62 -2.92
C VAL A 216 -8.80 -4.55 -4.12
N SER A 217 -8.57 -3.98 -5.31
CA SER A 217 -8.34 -4.76 -6.53
C SER A 217 -7.18 -5.76 -6.31
N PRO A 218 -7.30 -7.00 -6.77
CA PRO A 218 -6.28 -8.01 -6.56
C PRO A 218 -4.99 -7.61 -7.25
N ARG A 219 -3.87 -7.80 -6.56
CA ARG A 219 -2.52 -7.49 -7.07
C ARG A 219 -1.66 -8.71 -6.93
N PHE A 220 -0.78 -8.97 -7.88
CA PHE A 220 0.24 -9.99 -7.72
C PHE A 220 1.59 -9.58 -8.30
N VAL A 221 2.61 -10.26 -7.79
CA VAL A 221 3.98 -10.24 -8.27
C VAL A 221 4.37 -11.68 -8.56
N LEU A 222 4.81 -11.93 -9.78
CA LEU A 222 5.32 -13.22 -10.23
C LEU A 222 6.83 -13.10 -10.42
N GLU A 223 7.61 -13.86 -9.66
CA GLU A 223 9.06 -13.87 -9.71
C GLU A 223 9.58 -15.22 -10.25
N LYS A 224 10.58 -15.18 -11.13
CA LYS A 224 11.25 -16.41 -11.59
C LYS A 224 12.37 -16.80 -10.63
N ILE A 225 12.28 -18.02 -10.11
CA ILE A 225 13.30 -18.59 -9.22
C ILE A 225 14.51 -18.96 -10.09
N ARG A 226 15.60 -18.22 -9.93
CA ARG A 226 16.91 -18.60 -10.50
C ARG A 226 17.52 -19.67 -9.62
N SER A 227 17.96 -20.79 -10.22
CA SER A 227 18.82 -21.74 -9.54
C SER A 227 20.11 -21.03 -9.14
N GLN A 228 20.27 -20.68 -7.86
CA GLN A 228 21.57 -20.26 -7.40
C GLN A 228 22.47 -21.49 -7.47
N SER A 229 23.53 -21.42 -8.28
CA SER A 229 24.64 -22.35 -8.12
C SER A 229 25.11 -22.22 -6.66
N PRO A 230 25.29 -23.33 -5.92
CA PRO A 230 25.81 -23.25 -4.57
C PRO A 230 27.13 -22.45 -4.61
N PRO A 231 27.42 -21.62 -3.59
CA PRO A 231 28.67 -20.89 -3.53
C PRO A 231 29.80 -21.90 -3.68
N GLN A 232 30.55 -21.79 -4.78
CA GLN A 232 31.77 -22.57 -4.95
C GLN A 232 32.71 -22.12 -3.83
N ASN A 233 32.85 -22.95 -2.81
CA ASN A 233 33.86 -22.75 -1.80
C ASN A 233 35.21 -22.84 -2.53
N PHE A 234 35.86 -21.69 -2.72
CA PHE A 234 37.26 -21.66 -3.15
C PHE A 234 38.06 -22.43 -2.10
N ARG A 235 38.67 -23.54 -2.53
CA ARG A 235 39.63 -24.32 -1.75
C ARG A 235 40.92 -23.55 -1.59
#